data_AF-A0A0Q6VCY7-F1
#
_entry.id   AF-A0A0Q6VCY7-F1
#
_cell.length_a   1.000
_cell.length_b   1.000
_cell.length_c   1.000
_cell.angle_alpha   90.00
_cell.angle_beta   90.00
_cell.angle_gamma   90.00
#
_symmetry.space_group_name_H-M   'P 1'
#
loop_
_entity.id
_entity.type
_entity.pdbx_description
1 polymer ?
#
loop_
_entity_poly.entity_id
_entity_poly.type
_entity_poly.pdbx_seq_one_letter_code
_entity_poly.pdbx_strand_id
1 'polypeptide(L)'
;MGSVLVVDGANVVGSVPDGWWKDRAGAARRLHERLLVADTPYDEIVLVLEGQAKSGVRAGRDGHVTTVHASRDGDSEIRAQARRAADAGGTVLVVTADRMLAANVAPAQVLSPSWLLDRL
;
A
#
# COMPACT_ATOMS: atom_id res chain seq x y z
N MET A 1 14.75 6.24 -13.81
CA MET A 1 13.72 5.19 -13.66
C MET A 1 13.76 4.76 -12.21
N GLY A 2 12.69 5.00 -11.45
CA GLY A 2 12.63 4.69 -10.02
C GLY A 2 11.83 3.42 -9.74
N SER A 3 11.93 2.88 -8.53
CA SER A 3 11.14 1.76 -8.05
C SER A 3 10.01 2.23 -7.15
N VAL A 4 8.79 1.72 -7.40
CA VAL A 4 7.56 2.12 -6.70
C VAL A 4 6.94 0.88 -6.06
N LEU A 5 6.70 0.97 -4.75
CA LEU A 5 5.98 -0.05 -3.99
C LEU A 5 4.56 0.43 -3.70
N VAL A 6 3.56 -0.18 -4.33
CA VAL A 6 2.14 0.08 -4.05
C VAL A 6 1.66 -0.89 -2.96
N VAL A 7 1.19 -0.37 -1.84
CA VAL A 7 0.80 -1.14 -0.66
C VAL A 7 -0.71 -1.11 -0.49
N ASP A 8 -1.32 -2.29 -0.52
CA ASP A 8 -2.70 -2.50 -0.10
C ASP A 8 -2.79 -2.41 1.43
N GLY A 9 -3.18 -1.25 1.95
CA GLY A 9 -3.22 -1.02 3.39
C GLY A 9 -4.19 -1.94 4.11
N ALA A 10 -5.33 -2.29 3.49
CA ALA A 10 -6.33 -3.16 4.09
C ALA A 10 -5.82 -4.60 4.21
N ASN A 11 -5.17 -5.11 3.17
CA ASN A 11 -4.60 -6.47 3.18
C ASN A 11 -3.40 -6.58 4.13
N VAL A 12 -2.55 -5.55 4.19
CA VAL A 12 -1.39 -5.56 5.09
C VAL A 12 -1.81 -5.52 6.55
N VAL A 13 -2.65 -4.56 6.92
CA VAL A 13 -3.23 -4.51 8.27
C VAL A 13 -4.02 -5.79 8.59
N GLY A 14 -4.81 -6.28 7.62
CA GLY A 14 -5.66 -7.46 7.76
C GLY A 14 -4.90 -8.77 7.99
N SER A 15 -3.62 -8.83 7.59
CA SER A 15 -2.77 -10.01 7.74
C SER A 15 -2.26 -10.25 9.17
N VAL A 16 -2.41 -9.26 10.06
CA VAL A 16 -1.95 -9.35 11.45
C VAL A 16 -3.15 -9.51 12.39
N PRO A 17 -3.20 -10.53 13.26
CA PRO A 17 -4.29 -10.74 14.21
C PRO A 17 -4.16 -9.84 15.46
N ASP A 18 -3.96 -8.53 15.27
CA ASP A 18 -3.70 -7.55 16.34
C ASP A 18 -4.97 -6.83 16.85
N GLY A 19 -6.15 -7.20 16.35
CA GLY A 19 -7.40 -6.51 16.70
C GLY A 19 -7.72 -5.29 15.84
N TRP A 20 -7.05 -5.07 14.70
CA TRP A 20 -7.23 -3.93 13.78
C TRP A 20 -8.68 -3.56 13.46
N TRP A 21 -9.60 -4.53 13.44
CA TRP A 21 -11.01 -4.28 13.13
C TRP A 21 -11.70 -3.35 14.14
N LYS A 22 -11.17 -3.26 15.37
CA LYS A 22 -11.67 -2.37 16.42
C LYS A 22 -11.21 -0.92 16.22
N ASP A 23 -10.08 -0.72 15.57
CA ASP A 23 -9.46 0.59 15.34
C ASP A 23 -8.75 0.62 13.98
N ARG A 24 -9.56 0.72 12.92
CA ARG A 24 -9.06 0.72 11.53
C ARG A 24 -8.20 1.95 11.23
N ALA A 25 -8.58 3.10 11.78
CA ALA A 25 -7.85 4.36 11.61
C ALA A 25 -6.47 4.28 12.27
N GLY A 26 -6.41 3.84 13.53
CA GLY A 26 -5.13 3.67 14.21
C GLY A 26 -4.26 2.57 13.59
N ALA A 27 -4.85 1.49 13.08
CA ALA A 27 -4.09 0.46 12.37
C ALA A 27 -3.44 1.00 11.08
N ALA A 28 -4.17 1.78 10.29
CA ALA A 28 -3.62 2.46 9.11
C ALA A 28 -2.52 3.45 9.47
N ARG A 29 -2.71 4.23 10.54
CA ARG A 29 -1.70 5.18 11.04
C ARG A 29 -0.41 4.46 11.45
N ARG A 30 -0.50 3.37 12.21
CA ARG A 30 0.67 2.57 12.62
C ARG A 30 1.42 1.99 11.42
N LEU A 31 0.70 1.51 10.40
CA LEU A 31 1.33 1.04 9.16
C LEU A 31 2.06 2.18 8.45
N HIS A 32 1.43 3.35 8.30
CA HIS A 32 2.05 4.51 7.69
C HIS A 32 3.31 4.97 8.43
N GLU A 33 3.25 5.07 9.76
CA GLU A 33 4.41 5.42 10.60
C GLU A 33 5.57 4.44 10.42
N ARG A 34 5.30 3.13 10.33
CA ARG A 34 6.33 2.12 10.04
C ARG A 34 6.93 2.28 8.64
N LEU A 35 6.10 2.54 7.63
CA LEU A 35 6.58 2.76 6.26
C LEU A 35 7.49 3.99 6.19
N LEU A 36 7.16 5.09 6.88
CA LEU A 36 7.97 6.31 6.87
C LEU A 36 9.40 6.13 7.39
N VAL A 37 9.58 5.24 8.37
CA VAL A 37 10.88 5.03 9.03
C VAL A 37 11.62 3.80 8.50
N ALA A 38 10.99 3.00 7.65
CA ALA A 38 11.60 1.82 7.08
C ALA A 38 12.72 2.21 6.10
N ASP A 39 13.86 1.55 6.24
CA ASP A 39 14.95 1.66 5.26
C ASP A 39 14.66 0.71 4.10
N THR A 40 14.00 1.24 3.06
CA THR A 40 13.59 0.46 1.89
C THR A 40 14.36 0.90 0.65
N PRO A 41 14.64 -0.01 -0.30
CA PRO A 41 15.30 0.36 -1.55
C PRO A 41 14.37 1.08 -2.54
N TYR A 42 13.14 1.41 -2.13
CA TYR A 42 12.12 2.00 -2.99
C TYR A 42 12.18 3.52 -3.00
N ASP A 43 12.11 4.12 -4.18
CA ASP A 43 12.12 5.58 -4.34
C ASP A 43 10.80 6.20 -3.87
N GLU A 44 9.71 5.46 -4.03
CA GLU A 44 8.37 5.85 -3.57
C GLU A 44 7.58 4.64 -3.06
N ILE A 45 6.86 4.85 -1.95
CA ILE A 45 5.86 3.93 -1.43
C ILE A 45 4.49 4.56 -1.56
N VAL A 46 3.57 3.92 -2.25
CA VAL A 46 2.17 4.38 -2.36
C VAL A 46 1.30 3.55 -1.43
N LEU A 47 0.86 4.13 -0.32
CA LEU A 47 -0.06 3.47 0.62
C LEU A 47 -1.51 3.75 0.21
N VAL A 48 -2.23 2.72 -0.22
CA VAL A 48 -3.65 2.83 -0.57
C VAL A 48 -4.52 2.51 0.64
N LEU A 49 -5.38 3.45 1.02
CA LEU A 49 -6.33 3.32 2.13
C LEU A 49 -7.77 3.40 1.63
N GLU A 50 -8.64 2.56 2.19
CA GLU A 50 -10.06 2.53 1.89
C GLU A 50 -10.94 2.58 3.14
N GLY A 51 -12.23 2.83 2.95
CA GLY A 51 -13.23 2.83 4.04
C GLY A 51 -12.81 3.70 5.24
N GLN A 52 -12.97 3.14 6.44
CA GLN A 52 -12.66 3.82 7.71
C GLN A 52 -11.17 4.00 7.97
N ALA A 53 -10.29 3.28 7.27
CA ALA A 53 -8.84 3.44 7.43
C ALA A 53 -8.36 4.83 6.97
N LYS A 54 -9.08 5.47 6.04
CA LYS A 54 -8.81 6.81 5.52
C LYS A 54 -8.73 7.91 6.59
N SER A 55 -9.45 7.76 7.71
CA SER A 55 -9.40 8.76 8.79
C SER A 55 -8.12 8.67 9.64
N GLY A 56 -7.35 7.58 9.51
CA GLY A 56 -6.10 7.40 10.24
C GLY A 56 -4.94 8.21 9.69
N VAL A 57 -4.93 8.47 8.38
CA VAL A 57 -3.85 9.16 7.67
C VAL A 57 -4.45 10.02 6.56
N ARG A 58 -4.10 11.30 6.53
CA ARG A 58 -4.54 12.21 5.47
C ARG A 58 -3.90 11.81 4.14
N ALA A 59 -4.67 11.85 3.05
CA ALA A 59 -4.11 11.69 1.71
C ALA A 59 -3.09 12.80 1.42
N GLY A 60 -1.96 12.42 0.81
CA GLY A 60 -0.84 13.32 0.56
C GLY A 60 0.51 12.61 0.68
N ARG A 61 1.57 13.37 0.48
CA ARG A 61 2.95 12.88 0.55
C ARG A 61 3.59 13.27 1.88
N ASP A 62 4.22 12.31 2.52
CA ASP A 62 5.08 12.48 3.69
C ASP A 62 6.39 11.71 3.45
N GLY A 63 7.49 12.44 3.29
CA GLY A 63 8.77 11.86 2.88
C GLY A 63 8.69 11.04 1.58
N HIS A 64 9.02 9.75 1.69
CA HIS A 64 8.98 8.79 0.59
C HIS A 64 7.64 8.02 0.49
N VAL A 65 6.68 8.30 1.38
CA VAL A 65 5.37 7.65 1.40
C VAL A 65 4.30 8.61 0.85
N THR A 66 3.57 8.17 -0.16
CA THR A 66 2.39 8.84 -0.71
C THR A 66 1.14 8.06 -0.29
N THR A 67 0.32 8.65 0.58
CA THR A 67 -0.98 8.07 0.97
C THR A 67 -2.07 8.46 -0.02
N VAL A 68 -2.72 7.46 -0.60
CA VAL A 68 -3.84 7.61 -1.54
C VAL A 68 -5.11 7.04 -0.91
N HIS A 69 -6.18 7.82 -0.93
CA HIS A 69 -7.50 7.35 -0.51
C HIS A 69 -8.26 6.81 -1.71
N ALA A 70 -8.58 5.52 -1.69
CA ALA A 70 -9.34 4.87 -2.75
C ALA A 70 -10.71 5.53 -2.93
N SER A 71 -11.01 6.09 -4.10
CA SER A 71 -12.27 6.80 -4.32
C SER A 71 -13.50 5.88 -4.23
N ARG A 72 -13.37 4.65 -4.71
CA ARG A 72 -14.44 3.63 -4.72
C ARG A 72 -14.06 2.40 -3.88
N ASP A 73 -13.01 1.71 -4.30
CA ASP A 73 -12.53 0.44 -3.76
C ASP A 73 -11.00 0.36 -3.84
N GLY A 74 -10.38 -0.36 -2.90
CA GLY A 74 -8.94 -0.56 -2.85
C GLY A 74 -8.36 -1.13 -4.15
N ASP A 75 -8.95 -2.20 -4.67
CA ASP A 75 -8.45 -2.91 -5.86
C ASP A 75 -8.31 -2.03 -7.10
N SER A 76 -9.34 -1.24 -7.40
CA SER A 76 -9.34 -0.33 -8.54
C SER A 76 -8.33 0.79 -8.36
N GLU A 77 -8.16 1.31 -7.14
CA GLU A 77 -7.16 2.33 -6.85
C GLU A 77 -5.74 1.75 -6.96
N ILE A 78 -5.47 0.56 -6.41
CA ILE A 78 -4.18 -0.11 -6.50
C ILE A 78 -3.79 -0.35 -7.97
N ARG A 79 -4.71 -0.86 -8.79
CA ARG A 79 -4.48 -1.03 -10.23
C ARG A 79 -4.19 0.30 -10.94
N ALA A 80 -4.89 1.36 -10.56
CA ALA A 80 -4.66 2.69 -11.12
C ALA A 80 -3.28 3.22 -10.75
N GLN A 81 -2.85 3.11 -9.48
CA GLN A 81 -1.53 3.54 -9.03
C GLN A 81 -0.41 2.72 -9.67
N ALA A 82 -0.57 1.40 -9.75
CA ALA A 82 0.38 0.52 -10.42
C ALA A 82 0.54 0.89 -11.91
N ARG A 83 -0.57 1.13 -12.62
CA ARG A 83 -0.55 1.59 -14.03
C ARG A 83 0.17 2.93 -14.16
N ARG A 84 -0.17 3.93 -13.33
CA ARG A 84 0.46 5.26 -13.38
C ARG A 84 1.97 5.18 -13.21
N ALA A 85 2.43 4.39 -12.24
CA ALA A 85 3.86 4.22 -11.97
C ALA A 85 4.57 3.51 -13.14
N ALA A 86 3.94 2.50 -13.73
CA ALA A 86 4.48 1.79 -14.89
C ALA A 86 4.54 2.69 -16.14
N ASP A 87 3.50 3.47 -16.40
CA ASP A 87 3.43 4.41 -17.53
C ASP A 87 4.49 5.53 -17.40
N ALA A 88 4.90 5.86 -16.17
CA ALA A 88 6.03 6.75 -15.89
C ALA A 88 7.41 6.07 -16.03
N GLY A 89 7.46 4.80 -16.45
CA GLY A 89 8.69 4.03 -16.63
C GLY A 89 9.30 3.49 -15.32
N GLY A 90 8.51 3.40 -14.25
CA GLY A 90 8.94 2.86 -12.97
C GLY A 90 8.92 1.32 -12.92
N THR A 91 9.77 0.73 -12.09
CA THR A 91 9.64 -0.69 -11.71
C THR A 91 8.61 -0.79 -10.60
N VAL A 92 7.49 -1.47 -10.85
CA VAL A 92 6.33 -1.48 -9.96
C VAL A 92 6.22 -2.81 -9.22
N LEU A 93 6.07 -2.72 -7.90
CA LEU A 93 5.73 -3.84 -7.04
C LEU A 93 4.44 -3.53 -6.28
N VAL A 94 3.64 -4.56 -6.03
CA VAL A 94 2.35 -4.45 -5.32
C VAL A 94 2.34 -5.41 -4.15
N VAL A 95 2.05 -4.92 -2.95
CA VAL A 95 1.87 -5.75 -1.76
C VAL A 95 0.39 -5.97 -1.53
N THR A 96 -0.08 -7.21 -1.66
CA THR A 96 -1.47 -7.61 -1.37
C THR A 96 -1.56 -9.11 -1.05
N ALA A 97 -2.56 -9.52 -0.27
CA ALA A 97 -2.91 -10.93 -0.07
C ALA A 97 -4.06 -11.38 -0.98
N ASP A 98 -4.72 -10.45 -1.67
CA ASP A 98 -5.85 -10.74 -2.54
C ASP A 98 -5.37 -11.39 -3.85
N ARG A 99 -5.81 -12.63 -4.07
CA ARG A 99 -5.41 -13.44 -5.24
C ARG A 99 -6.03 -12.92 -6.54
N MET A 100 -7.23 -12.36 -6.49
CA MET A 100 -7.87 -11.77 -7.67
C MET A 100 -7.15 -10.48 -8.07
N LEU A 101 -6.84 -9.61 -7.12
CA LEU A 101 -6.06 -8.42 -7.39
C LEU A 101 -4.66 -8.77 -7.92
N ALA A 102 -3.98 -9.71 -7.27
CA ALA A 102 -2.66 -10.19 -7.71
C ALA A 102 -2.65 -10.70 -9.15
N ALA A 103 -3.70 -11.41 -9.56
CA ALA A 103 -3.84 -11.90 -10.95
C ALA A 103 -4.12 -10.80 -11.98
N ASN A 104 -4.58 -9.62 -11.54
CA ASN A 104 -5.05 -8.55 -12.42
C ASN A 104 -4.20 -7.27 -12.36
N VAL A 105 -3.17 -7.22 -11.51
CA VAL A 105 -2.31 -6.06 -11.35
C VAL A 105 -1.06 -6.20 -12.22
N ALA A 106 -1.19 -5.83 -13.50
CA ALA A 106 -0.10 -5.85 -14.48
C ALA A 106 0.07 -4.47 -15.14
N PRO A 107 1.31 -4.03 -15.45
CA PRO A 107 2.58 -4.73 -15.23
C PRO A 107 3.18 -4.41 -13.84
N ALA A 108 3.10 -5.35 -12.90
CA ALA A 108 3.71 -5.24 -11.58
C ALA A 108 4.14 -6.62 -11.06
N GLN A 109 5.16 -6.66 -10.20
CA GLN A 109 5.47 -7.85 -9.41
C GLN A 109 4.62 -7.84 -8.13
N VAL A 110 4.13 -9.00 -7.70
CA VAL A 110 3.30 -9.08 -6.49
C VAL A 110 4.09 -9.69 -5.33
N LEU A 111 3.99 -9.06 -4.17
CA LEU A 111 4.60 -9.45 -2.91
C LEU A 111 3.52 -9.70 -1.86
N SER A 112 3.81 -10.58 -0.89
CA SER A 112 2.88 -10.85 0.21
C SER A 112 2.97 -9.78 1.30
N PRO A 113 1.90 -9.59 2.10
CA PRO A 113 1.96 -8.74 3.28
C PRO A 113 3.06 -9.12 4.28
N SER A 114 3.27 -10.41 4.52
CA SER A 114 4.33 -10.88 5.42
C SER A 114 5.72 -10.44 4.95
N TRP A 115 5.99 -10.50 3.64
CA TRP A 115 7.27 -10.03 3.09
C TRP A 115 7.57 -8.57 3.45
N LEU A 116 6.53 -7.72 3.42
CA LEU A 116 6.63 -6.31 3.79
C LEU A 116 6.81 -6.17 5.29
N LEU A 117 5.96 -6.84 6.08
CA LEU A 117 5.96 -6.72 7.54
C LEU A 117 7.28 -7.18 8.18
N ASP A 118 7.99 -8.15 7.58
CA ASP A 118 9.32 -8.60 8.02
C ASP A 118 10.43 -7.57 7.76
N ARG A 119 10.15 -6.51 6.98
CA ARG A 119 11.07 -5.43 6.58
C ARG A 119 10.71 -4.07 7.16
N LEU A 120 9.63 -4.00 7.94
CA LEU A 120 9.12 -2.79 8.61
C LEU A 120 9.40 -2.86 10.11
#